data_AF-A0A0E3RJH1-F1
#
_entry.id   AF-A0A0E3RJH1-F1
#
_cell.length_a   1.000
_cell.length_b   1.000
_cell.length_c   1.000
_cell.angle_alpha   90.00
_cell.angle_beta   90.00
_cell.angle_gamma   90.00
#
_symmetry.space_group_name_H-M   'P 1'
#
loop_
_entity.id
_entity.type
_entity.pdbx_description
1 polymer ?
#
loop_
_entity_poly.entity_id
_entity_poly.type
_entity_poly.pdbx_seq_one_letter_code
_entity_poly.pdbx_strand_id
1 'polypeptide(L)'
;MSIVRIAPEINLVMDTESGTVTQERKDSIQYSMEPVFERVDKLDAIADDLVNSLSPSKPLLNTWPGRENTSYIAGIYSNSFYGIIVGLAFSGLLALIIYITRLMGGVV
;
A
#
# COMPACT_ATOMS: atom_id res chain seq x y z
N MET A 1 11.46 12.76 25.82
CA MET A 1 10.88 13.82 26.67
C MET A 1 9.39 13.98 26.39
N SER A 2 8.60 13.13 27.02
CA SER A 2 7.15 13.33 27.12
C SER A 2 6.86 14.01 28.45
N ILE A 3 6.08 15.09 28.43
CA ILE A 3 5.74 15.89 29.61
C ILE A 3 4.24 15.77 29.84
N VAL A 4 3.85 15.39 31.06
CA VAL A 4 2.45 15.26 31.46
C VAL A 4 2.10 16.40 32.43
N ARG A 5 1.01 17.10 32.13
CA ARG A 5 0.46 18.16 33.00
C ARG A 5 -0.39 17.52 34.09
N ILE A 6 0.06 17.60 35.33
CA ILE A 6 -0.65 17.05 36.50
C ILE A 6 -1.66 18.07 37.04
N ALA A 7 -1.26 19.34 37.13
CA ALA A 7 -2.11 20.43 37.61
C ALA A 7 -1.89 21.69 36.76
N PRO A 8 -2.74 21.94 35.74
CA PRO A 8 -2.61 23.07 34.84
C PRO A 8 -2.66 24.43 35.55
N GLU A 9 -3.38 24.52 36.67
CA GLU A 9 -3.64 25.78 37.40
C GLU A 9 -2.39 26.34 38.11
N ILE A 10 -1.47 25.47 38.51
CA ILE A 10 -0.22 25.82 39.21
C ILE A 10 1.02 25.62 38.32
N ASN A 11 0.80 25.37 37.01
CA ASN A 11 1.84 25.07 36.01
C ASN A 11 2.76 23.91 36.44
N LEU A 12 2.20 22.87 37.05
CA LEU A 12 2.96 21.71 37.49
C LEU A 12 3.04 20.67 36.37
N VAL A 13 4.26 20.41 35.90
CA VAL A 13 4.56 19.40 34.88
C VAL A 13 5.44 18.30 35.45
N MET A 14 5.21 17.07 34.98
CA MET A 14 6.07 15.93 35.27
C MET A 14 6.76 15.49 33.99
N ASP A 15 8.08 15.35 34.06
CA ASP A 15 8.85 14.65 33.04
C ASP A 15 8.71 13.15 33.22
N THR A 16 8.25 12.46 32.18
CA THR A 16 7.94 11.03 32.20
C THR A 16 9.17 10.13 32.16
N GLU A 17 10.34 10.64 31.74
CA GLU A 17 11.59 9.86 31.72
C GLU A 17 12.29 9.85 33.09
N SER A 18 12.36 11.01 33.76
CA SER A 18 13.05 11.13 35.05
C SER A 18 12.13 11.03 36.27
N GLY A 19 10.81 11.05 36.08
CA GLY A 19 9.83 11.09 37.18
C GLY A 19 9.88 12.40 37.99
N THR A 20 10.63 13.39 37.53
CA THR A 20 10.83 14.66 38.24
C THR A 20 9.65 15.59 37.99
N VAL A 21 9.11 16.14 39.07
CA VAL A 21 8.05 17.14 39.03
C VAL A 21 8.67 18.53 39.08
N THR A 22 8.40 19.36 38.07
CA THR A 22 8.93 20.74 37.96
C THR A 22 7.80 21.70 37.63
N GLN A 23 7.93 22.96 38.05
CA GLN A 23 7.01 24.03 37.69
C GLN A 23 7.44 24.65 36.36
N GLU A 24 6.56 24.68 35.34
CA GLU A 24 6.83 25.37 34.08
C GLU A 24 7.07 26.87 34.33
N ARG A 25 8.12 27.44 33.73
CA ARG A 25 8.30 28.91 33.67
C ARG A 25 7.19 29.49 32.79
N LYS A 26 6.59 30.61 33.24
CA LYS A 26 5.55 31.35 32.50
C LYS A 26 5.93 31.75 31.06
N ASP A 27 7.23 31.83 30.77
CA ASP A 27 7.75 32.27 29.47
C ASP A 27 8.08 31.12 28.49
N SER A 28 7.96 29.85 28.91
CA SER A 28 8.28 28.71 28.05
C SER A 28 7.29 27.57 28.25
N ILE A 29 6.48 27.33 27.22
CA ILE A 29 5.57 26.18 27.15
C ILE A 29 6.35 25.00 26.57
N GLN A 30 6.54 23.95 27.36
CA GLN A 30 7.13 22.71 26.88
C GLN A 30 5.99 21.75 26.51
N TYR A 31 5.79 21.58 25.20
CA TYR A 31 4.81 20.63 24.68
C TYR A 31 5.49 19.31 24.32
N SER A 32 4.84 18.20 24.62
CA SER A 32 5.30 16.90 24.15
C SER A 32 5.12 16.81 22.64
N MET A 33 6.22 16.61 21.90
CA MET A 33 6.19 16.36 20.46
C MET A 33 5.94 14.89 20.12
N GLU A 34 5.79 14.02 21.12
CA GLU A 34 5.44 12.60 20.96
C GLU A 34 4.25 12.38 20.00
N PRO A 35 3.12 13.11 20.11
CA PRO A 35 1.98 12.89 19.21
C PRO A 35 2.27 13.35 17.77
N VAL A 36 3.23 14.25 17.57
CA VAL A 36 3.67 14.71 16.25
C VAL A 36 4.58 13.65 15.64
N PHE A 37 5.55 13.14 16.40
CA PHE A 37 6.43 12.06 15.95
C PHE A 37 5.65 10.80 15.58
N GLU A 38 4.68 10.39 16.40
CA GLU A 38 3.83 9.24 16.08
C GLU A 38 3.09 9.41 14.74
N ARG A 39 2.67 10.63 14.41
CA ARG A 39 2.03 10.91 13.11
C ARG A 39 3.02 10.95 11.96
N VAL A 40 4.24 11.43 12.19
CA VAL A 40 5.32 11.42 11.19
C VAL A 40 5.73 9.99 10.88
N ASP A 41 5.89 9.13 11.89
CA ASP A 41 6.24 7.71 11.70
C ASP A 41 5.15 6.96 10.93
N LYS A 42 3.87 7.25 11.23
CA LYS A 42 2.74 6.72 10.45
C LYS A 42 2.75 7.19 9.00
N LEU A 43 3.11 8.45 8.76
CA LEU A 43 3.19 9.00 7.41
C LEU A 43 4.31 8.33 6.61
N ASP A 44 5.46 8.11 7.24
CA ASP A 44 6.62 7.45 6.63
C ASP A 44 6.27 6.01 6.21
N ALA A 45 5.61 5.27 7.10
CA ALA A 45 5.12 3.92 6.80
C ALA A 45 4.15 3.88 5.60
N ILE A 46 3.27 4.88 5.46
CA ILE A 46 2.34 4.99 4.33
C ILE A 46 3.09 5.36 3.04
N ALA A 47 4.07 6.25 3.13
CA ALA A 47 4.88 6.65 1.98
C ALA A 47 5.67 5.47 1.42
N ASP A 48 6.29 4.68 2.29
CA ASP A 48 6.98 3.45 1.92
C ASP A 48 6.03 2.42 1.29
N ASP A 49 4.82 2.27 1.84
CA ASP A 49 3.80 1.38 1.27
C ASP A 49 3.40 1.79 -0.15
N LEU A 50 3.25 3.10 -0.39
CA LEU A 50 2.96 3.64 -1.72
C LEU A 50 4.09 3.31 -2.71
N VAL A 51 5.35 3.50 -2.30
CA VAL A 51 6.50 3.13 -3.13
C VAL A 51 6.54 1.62 -3.38
N ASN A 52 6.21 0.82 -2.36
CA ASN A 52 6.16 -0.63 -2.48
C ASN A 52 5.04 -1.11 -3.40
N SER A 53 3.91 -0.40 -3.46
CA SER A 53 2.78 -0.72 -4.36
C SER A 53 3.14 -0.68 -5.86
N LEU A 54 4.18 0.08 -6.22
CA LEU A 54 4.69 0.14 -7.59
C LEU A 54 5.42 -1.15 -8.01
N SER A 55 5.78 -2.01 -7.04
CA SER A 55 6.45 -3.27 -7.31
C SER A 55 5.52 -4.46 -7.02
N PRO A 56 5.36 -5.40 -7.96
CA PRO A 56 4.45 -6.53 -7.80
C PRO A 56 4.95 -7.62 -6.82
N SER A 57 6.18 -7.48 -6.32
CA SER A 57 6.87 -8.46 -5.46
C SER A 57 7.18 -7.95 -4.07
N LYS A 58 6.68 -6.78 -3.69
CA LYS A 58 6.96 -6.17 -2.40
C LYS A 58 5.78 -6.33 -1.42
N PRO A 59 6.06 -6.49 -0.12
CA PRO A 59 5.02 -6.52 0.90
C PRO A 59 4.34 -5.15 0.99
N LEU A 60 3.00 -5.15 1.01
CA LEU A 60 2.25 -3.96 1.40
C LEU A 60 1.94 -3.98 2.89
N LEU A 61 1.84 -2.80 3.51
CA LEU A 61 1.67 -2.58 4.95
C LEU A 61 0.49 -3.35 5.55
N ASN A 62 -0.60 -3.50 4.78
CA ASN A 62 -1.82 -4.20 5.20
C ASN A 62 -1.93 -5.65 4.70
N THR A 63 -0.82 -6.26 4.27
CA THR A 63 -0.84 -7.64 3.75
C THR A 63 -0.48 -8.64 4.84
N TRP A 64 -1.17 -9.78 4.84
CA TRP A 64 -0.79 -10.91 5.71
C TRP A 64 0.63 -11.42 5.36
N PRO A 65 1.47 -11.78 6.34
CA PRO A 65 2.81 -12.29 6.09
C PRO A 65 2.80 -13.49 5.12
N GLY A 66 3.73 -13.51 4.17
CA GLY A 66 3.83 -14.55 3.12
C GLY A 66 2.98 -14.30 1.87
N ARG A 67 2.43 -13.09 1.69
CA ARG A 67 1.65 -12.69 0.50
C ARG A 67 2.35 -11.67 -0.40
N GLU A 68 3.67 -11.53 -0.30
CA GLU A 68 4.42 -10.47 -1.00
C GLU A 68 4.34 -10.59 -2.54
N ASN A 69 4.13 -11.80 -3.06
CA ASN A 69 4.08 -12.08 -4.49
C ASN A 69 2.66 -12.22 -5.05
N THR A 70 1.63 -11.89 -4.27
CA THR A 70 0.23 -12.10 -4.68
C THR A 70 -0.11 -11.32 -5.95
N SER A 71 0.35 -10.06 -6.04
CA SER A 71 0.14 -9.20 -7.21
C SER A 71 0.86 -9.72 -8.45
N TYR A 72 2.08 -10.25 -8.29
CA TYR A 72 2.82 -10.87 -9.39
C TYR A 72 2.10 -12.11 -9.94
N ILE A 73 1.65 -13.01 -9.06
CA ILE A 73 0.92 -14.22 -9.45
C ILE A 73 -0.41 -13.85 -10.13
N ALA A 74 -1.15 -12.88 -9.57
CA ALA A 74 -2.39 -12.40 -10.16
C ALA A 74 -2.20 -11.85 -11.59
N GLY A 75 -1.10 -11.13 -11.83
CA GLY A 75 -0.76 -10.62 -13.16
C GLY A 75 -0.48 -11.73 -14.18
N ILE A 76 0.16 -12.83 -13.78
CA ILE A 76 0.36 -13.99 -14.66
C ILE A 76 -0.99 -14.61 -15.03
N TYR A 77 -1.84 -14.89 -14.04
CA TYR A 77 -3.14 -15.51 -14.28
C TYR A 77 -4.05 -14.67 -15.16
N SER A 78 -4.13 -13.35 -14.92
CA SER A 78 -4.96 -12.47 -15.73
C SER A 78 -4.46 -12.41 -17.18
N ASN A 79 -3.16 -12.24 -17.39
CA ASN A 79 -2.57 -12.21 -18.72
C ASN A 79 -2.74 -13.54 -19.47
N SER A 80 -2.57 -14.69 -18.79
CA SER A 80 -2.83 -16.00 -19.38
C SER A 80 -4.30 -16.16 -19.78
N PHE A 81 -5.24 -15.72 -18.95
CA PHE A 81 -6.66 -15.78 -19.25
C PHE A 81 -7.04 -14.93 -20.47
N TYR A 82 -6.59 -13.68 -20.52
CA TYR A 82 -6.82 -12.82 -21.68
C TYR A 82 -6.13 -13.37 -22.94
N GLY A 83 -4.92 -13.91 -22.81
CA GLY A 83 -4.22 -14.56 -23.92
C GLY A 83 -5.01 -15.73 -24.51
N ILE A 84 -5.61 -16.57 -23.67
CA ILE A 84 -6.46 -17.68 -24.11
C ILE A 84 -7.70 -17.18 -24.84
N ILE A 85 -8.42 -16.19 -24.29
CA ILE A 85 -9.65 -15.67 -24.91
C ILE A 85 -9.34 -15.05 -26.28
N VAL A 86 -8.31 -14.20 -26.34
CA VAL A 86 -7.91 -13.53 -27.59
C VAL A 86 -7.41 -14.56 -28.61
N GLY A 87 -6.63 -15.55 -28.17
CA GLY A 87 -6.15 -16.63 -29.02
C GLY A 87 -7.27 -17.50 -29.59
N LEU A 88 -8.31 -17.81 -28.80
CA LEU A 88 -9.49 -18.54 -29.26
C LEU A 88 -10.31 -17.71 -30.25
N ALA A 89 -10.52 -16.43 -29.97
CA ALA A 89 -11.22 -15.54 -30.90
C ALA A 89 -10.50 -15.43 -32.25
N PHE A 90 -9.18 -15.26 -32.23
CA PHE A 90 -8.37 -15.16 -33.44
C PHE A 90 -8.35 -16.47 -34.22
N SER A 91 -8.10 -17.61 -33.56
CA SER A 91 -8.08 -18.92 -34.22
C SER A 91 -9.45 -19.33 -34.78
N GLY A 92 -10.54 -19.00 -34.07
CA GLY A 92 -11.91 -19.19 -34.57
C GLY A 92 -12.19 -18.36 -35.83
N LEU A 93 -11.78 -17.09 -35.85
CA LEU A 93 -11.92 -16.23 -37.02
C LEU A 93 -11.12 -16.76 -38.21
N LEU A 94 -9.89 -17.21 -37.97
CA LEU A 94 -9.01 -17.76 -39.00
C LEU A 94 -9.57 -19.06 -39.59
N ALA A 95 -10.07 -19.96 -38.73
CA ALA A 95 -10.74 -21.19 -39.16
C ALA A 95 -11.98 -20.90 -40.01
N LEU A 96 -12.77 -19.90 -39.64
CA LEU A 96 -13.96 -19.47 -40.38
C LEU A 96 -13.60 -18.90 -41.76
N ILE A 97 -12.54 -18.09 -41.86
CA ILE A 97 -12.05 -17.57 -43.15
C ILE A 97 -11.57 -18.71 -44.06
N ILE A 98 -10.80 -19.66 -43.53
CA ILE A 98 -10.34 -20.83 -44.29
C ILE A 98 -11.53 -21.65 -44.78
N TYR A 99 -12.52 -21.86 -43.93
CA TYR A 99 -13.73 -22.60 -44.26
C TYR A 99 -14.51 -21.93 -45.40
N ILE A 100 -14.76 -20.62 -45.32
CA ILE A 100 -15.45 -19.86 -46.37
C ILE A 100 -14.65 -19.90 -47.68
N THR A 101 -13.33 -19.72 -47.61
CA THR A 101 -12.45 -19.75 -48.80
C THR A 101 -12.51 -21.10 -49.50
N ARG A 102 -12.54 -22.22 -48.75
CA ARG A 102 -12.74 -23.56 -49.32
C ARG A 102 -14.13 -23.73 -49.94
N LEU A 103 -15.16 -23.17 -49.32
CA LEU A 103 -16.54 -23.23 -49.83
C LEU A 103 -16.68 -22.47 -51.16
N MET A 104 -16.03 -21.31 -51.27
CA MET A 104 -15.98 -20.53 -52.51
C MET A 104 -15.08 -21.16 -53.58
N GLY A 105 -13.97 -21.78 -53.20
CA GLY A 105 -13.06 -22.48 -54.11
C GLY A 105 -13.57 -23.83 -54.60
N GLY A 106 -14.60 -24.41 -53.97
CA GLY A 106 -15.29 -25.63 -54.39
C GLY A 106 -16.42 -25.42 -55.41
N VAL A 107 -16.62 -24.19 -55.88
CA VAL A 107 -17.55 -23.83 -56.98
C VAL A 107 -16.73 -23.56 -58.25
N VAL A 108 -15.95 -24.54 -58.71
CA VAL A 108 -15.46 -24.68 -60.09
C VAL A 108 -15.33 -26.17 -60.39
#